data_AF-A0A943B9T1-F1
#
_entry.id   AF-A0A943B9T1-F1
#
_cell.length_a   1.000
_cell.length_b   1.000
_cell.length_c   1.000
_cell.angle_alpha   90.00
_cell.angle_beta   90.00
_cell.angle_gamma   90.00
#
_symmetry.space_group_name_H-M   'P 1'
#
loop_
_entity.id
_entity.type
_entity.pdbx_description
1 polymer ?
#
loop_
_entity_poly.entity_id
_entity_poly.type
_entity_poly.pdbx_seq_one_letter_code
_entity_poly.pdbx_strand_id
1 'polypeptide(L)'
;MKGNISASNLLQPLFSLTDLNSKDGFRQLFQTNKIITSESNHRNINEALLLANDIYKCFGEENKNRAIIILTSGEMKYSVEAIKSIKEQQIKVITLDISDDKDNNIEKLHDQLGGNLNDYIIGTIDGGNYNSVDTDMAEVAKRLLSVNKKLSFDVINAKLHFDTNTNFDYISGSESERIKEIISDGEQLIVKLEDIVYQYKETVNGYDVYESDSFIISFRVKIPYGKRGQLKFGKNNEEQSIINNYIIYNKFNKKNFIKAIDTPIVNMLEEYYEISHGIYNGIKDDKIIIDEKEREFLVGTNVNFAASLEVEKSEKIILDLDKKGVLNSTPTVYEFINGNLKELGEMTKDNEKFYYNVQEYHEKRYIIILYNYTLVDDVIIRYTNNITVGNSSKMATLRAIKGNEESQEKIKLPDLF
;
A
#
# COMPACT_ATOMS: atom_id res chain seq x y z
N MET A 1 -29.74 57.79 -15.14
CA MET A 1 -29.19 58.07 -13.80
C MET A 1 -28.35 56.87 -13.38
N LYS A 2 -27.03 57.01 -13.29
CA LYS A 2 -26.14 55.96 -12.77
C LYS A 2 -26.17 56.02 -11.24
N GLY A 3 -26.96 55.16 -10.62
CA GLY A 3 -26.89 54.97 -9.18
C GLY A 3 -25.62 54.19 -8.85
N ASN A 4 -24.73 54.77 -8.06
CA ASN A 4 -23.70 53.99 -7.38
C ASN A 4 -24.41 52.89 -6.57
N ILE A 5 -24.14 51.62 -6.90
CA ILE A 5 -24.56 50.50 -6.05
C ILE A 5 -23.78 50.68 -4.74
N SER A 6 -24.44 51.18 -3.69
CA SER A 6 -23.81 51.33 -2.39
C SER A 6 -23.53 49.93 -1.81
N ALA A 7 -22.41 49.79 -1.09
CA ALA A 7 -22.05 48.53 -0.43
C ALA A 7 -23.18 47.95 0.46
N SER A 8 -24.11 48.79 0.92
CA SER A 8 -25.33 48.38 1.64
C SER A 8 -26.26 47.45 0.84
N ASN A 9 -26.30 47.55 -0.49
CA ASN A 9 -27.10 46.64 -1.33
C ASN A 9 -26.43 45.26 -1.47
N LEU A 10 -25.10 45.19 -1.33
CA LEU A 10 -24.35 43.92 -1.30
C LEU A 10 -24.44 43.23 0.08
N LEU A 11 -24.84 43.96 1.13
CA LEU A 11 -25.04 43.44 2.49
C LEU A 11 -26.44 42.85 2.71
N GLN A 12 -27.40 43.10 1.84
CA GLN A 12 -28.77 42.57 2.01
C GLN A 12 -28.85 41.02 2.03
N PRO A 13 -28.12 40.28 1.17
CA PRO A 13 -28.11 38.81 1.19
C PRO A 13 -27.53 38.22 2.48
N LEU A 14 -26.64 38.93 3.19
CA LEU A 14 -26.07 38.50 4.48
C LEU A 14 -27.16 38.32 5.56
N PHE A 15 -28.22 39.12 5.51
CA PHE A 15 -29.32 39.03 6.47
C PHE A 15 -30.26 37.86 6.20
N SER A 16 -30.29 37.34 4.96
CA SER A 16 -31.08 36.16 4.59
C SER A 16 -30.36 34.83 4.86
N LEU A 17 -29.04 34.84 5.12
CA LEU A 17 -28.30 33.63 5.48
C LEU A 17 -28.68 33.19 6.91
N THR A 18 -29.10 31.94 7.10
CA THR A 18 -29.48 31.42 8.43
C THR A 18 -28.34 30.67 9.13
N ASP A 19 -27.36 30.18 8.37
CA ASP A 19 -26.19 29.45 8.86
C ASP A 19 -25.08 30.41 9.37
N LEU A 20 -24.52 30.09 10.53
CA LEU A 20 -23.51 30.89 11.22
C LEU A 20 -22.17 30.89 10.47
N ASN A 21 -21.80 29.78 9.83
CA ASN A 21 -20.50 29.64 9.15
C ASN A 21 -20.47 30.44 7.84
N SER A 22 -21.53 30.38 7.03
CA SER A 22 -21.67 31.20 5.82
C SER A 22 -21.71 32.69 6.17
N LYS A 23 -22.43 33.07 7.24
CA LYS A 23 -22.44 34.45 7.75
C LYS A 23 -21.04 34.95 8.11
N ASP A 24 -20.24 34.11 8.78
CA ASP A 24 -18.87 34.47 9.16
C ASP A 24 -17.94 34.57 7.95
N GLY A 25 -18.00 33.62 7.01
CA GLY A 25 -17.22 33.66 5.76
C GLY A 25 -17.52 34.91 4.93
N PHE A 26 -18.80 35.27 4.77
CA PHE A 26 -19.18 36.52 4.11
C PHE A 26 -18.72 37.75 4.89
N ARG A 27 -18.84 37.76 6.23
CA ARG A 27 -18.34 38.86 7.07
C ARG A 27 -16.84 39.10 6.86
N GLN A 28 -16.02 38.05 6.84
CA GLN A 28 -14.58 38.14 6.66
C GLN A 28 -14.20 38.68 5.27
N LEU A 29 -14.94 38.31 4.22
CA LEU A 29 -14.75 38.85 2.86
C LEU A 29 -14.94 40.38 2.79
N PHE A 30 -15.95 40.91 3.46
CA PHE A 30 -16.20 42.36 3.50
C PHE A 30 -15.22 43.11 4.41
N GLN A 31 -14.85 42.52 5.55
CA GLN A 31 -13.92 43.16 6.51
C GLN A 31 -12.48 43.25 5.98
N THR A 32 -12.09 42.39 5.04
CA THR A 32 -10.73 42.37 4.47
C THR A 32 -10.52 43.31 3.29
N ASN A 33 -11.53 44.12 2.90
CA ASN A 33 -11.48 45.02 1.73
C ASN A 33 -11.03 44.34 0.42
N LYS A 34 -11.19 43.01 0.31
CA LYS A 34 -10.77 42.26 -0.87
C LYS A 34 -11.73 42.40 -2.06
N ILE A 35 -12.93 42.92 -1.85
CA ILE A 35 -13.88 43.25 -2.92
C ILE A 35 -13.49 44.63 -3.49
N ILE A 36 -12.78 44.63 -4.61
CA ILE A 36 -12.36 45.87 -5.29
C ILE A 36 -13.50 46.34 -6.20
N THR A 37 -14.09 47.50 -5.91
CA THR A 37 -15.00 48.17 -6.83
C THR A 37 -14.18 49.00 -7.83
N SER A 38 -14.10 48.56 -9.08
CA SER A 38 -13.47 49.32 -10.16
C SER A 38 -14.49 50.23 -10.88
N GLU A 39 -14.00 51.20 -11.65
CA GLU A 39 -14.86 52.12 -12.40
C GLU A 39 -15.77 51.37 -13.40
N SER A 40 -16.99 51.87 -13.57
CA SER A 40 -18.18 51.14 -14.06
C SER A 40 -18.16 50.56 -15.48
N ASN A 41 -17.02 50.58 -16.20
CA ASN A 41 -16.98 50.32 -17.65
C ASN A 41 -15.90 49.29 -18.10
N HIS A 42 -15.10 48.70 -17.21
CA HIS A 42 -14.07 47.73 -17.60
C HIS A 42 -14.36 46.31 -17.08
N ARG A 43 -14.36 45.30 -17.97
CA ARG A 43 -14.49 43.88 -17.62
C ARG A 43 -13.14 43.30 -17.23
N ASN A 44 -12.84 43.26 -15.93
CA ASN A 44 -11.56 42.77 -15.41
C ASN A 44 -11.64 41.31 -14.93
N ILE A 45 -11.86 40.38 -15.86
CA ILE A 45 -12.00 38.95 -15.55
C ILE A 45 -10.71 38.35 -14.95
N ASN A 46 -9.55 38.91 -15.29
CA ASN A 46 -8.26 38.44 -14.79
C ASN A 46 -8.15 38.60 -13.26
N GLU A 47 -8.42 39.81 -12.76
CA GLU A 47 -8.45 40.07 -11.32
C GLU A 47 -9.57 39.29 -10.61
N ALA A 48 -10.74 39.14 -11.26
CA ALA A 48 -11.84 38.38 -10.70
C ALA A 48 -11.48 36.89 -10.49
N LEU A 49 -10.78 36.26 -11.45
CA LEU A 49 -10.33 34.87 -11.32
C LEU A 49 -9.25 34.72 -10.23
N LEU A 50 -8.29 35.64 -10.16
CA LEU A 50 -7.26 35.63 -9.12
C LEU A 50 -7.87 35.82 -7.72
N LEU A 51 -8.82 36.74 -7.59
CA LEU A 51 -9.55 36.95 -6.34
C LEU A 51 -10.38 35.72 -5.96
N ALA A 52 -11.11 35.12 -6.90
CA ALA A 52 -11.87 33.90 -6.63
C ALA A 52 -10.96 32.78 -6.09
N ASN A 53 -9.79 32.58 -6.71
CA ASN A 53 -8.75 31.68 -6.22
C ASN A 53 -8.35 32.01 -4.76
N ASP A 54 -8.06 33.27 -4.46
CA ASP A 54 -7.64 33.68 -3.13
C ASP A 54 -8.74 33.48 -2.07
N ILE A 55 -10.00 33.68 -2.44
CA ILE A 55 -11.15 33.39 -1.57
C ILE A 55 -11.17 31.90 -1.21
N TYR A 56 -10.98 31.00 -2.18
CA TYR A 56 -10.93 29.57 -1.89
C TYR A 56 -9.72 29.19 -1.02
N LYS A 57 -8.55 29.76 -1.27
CA LYS A 57 -7.35 29.47 -0.47
C LYS A 57 -7.47 29.96 0.96
N CYS A 58 -8.05 31.14 1.17
CA CYS A 58 -8.16 31.74 2.51
C CYS A 58 -9.34 31.21 3.32
N PHE A 59 -10.46 30.84 2.67
CA PHE A 59 -11.73 30.59 3.36
C PHE A 59 -12.40 29.27 2.95
N GLY A 60 -11.88 28.55 1.94
CA GLY A 60 -12.43 27.28 1.49
C GLY A 60 -12.01 26.11 2.36
N GLU A 61 -12.94 25.21 2.66
CA GLU A 61 -12.63 23.93 3.29
C GLU A 61 -11.99 22.96 2.27
N GLU A 62 -10.97 22.19 2.68
CA GLU A 62 -10.26 21.25 1.81
C GLU A 62 -11.12 20.10 1.31
N ASN A 63 -12.15 19.71 2.06
CA ASN A 63 -12.99 18.54 1.81
C ASN A 63 -14.34 18.87 1.15
N LYS A 64 -14.51 20.08 0.60
CA LYS A 64 -15.75 20.51 -0.04
C LYS A 64 -15.58 20.64 -1.54
N ASN A 65 -16.62 20.26 -2.29
CA ASN A 65 -16.70 20.53 -3.73
C ASN A 65 -16.67 22.05 -3.96
N ARG A 66 -15.89 22.47 -4.96
CA ARG A 66 -15.68 23.88 -5.30
C ARG A 66 -16.25 24.15 -6.68
N ALA A 67 -16.93 25.29 -6.81
CA ALA A 67 -17.47 25.74 -8.08
C ALA A 67 -17.31 27.25 -8.23
N ILE A 68 -16.83 27.70 -9.40
CA ILE A 68 -16.85 29.09 -9.84
C ILE A 68 -17.99 29.27 -10.83
N ILE A 69 -18.83 30.26 -10.58
CA ILE A 69 -19.92 30.66 -11.47
C ILE A 69 -19.54 32.00 -12.08
N ILE A 70 -19.39 32.03 -13.40
CA ILE A 70 -19.03 33.22 -14.17
C ILE A 70 -20.29 33.71 -14.88
N LEU A 71 -20.77 34.89 -14.50
CA LEU A 71 -21.85 35.59 -15.21
C LEU A 71 -21.24 36.76 -15.96
N THR A 72 -21.23 36.72 -17.29
CA THR A 72 -20.52 37.72 -18.08
C THR A 72 -21.11 37.89 -19.47
N SER A 73 -20.81 39.02 -20.12
CA SER A 73 -21.17 39.32 -21.51
C SER A 73 -19.94 39.81 -22.28
N GLY A 74 -20.02 39.78 -23.61
CA GLY A 74 -19.08 40.28 -24.62
C GLY A 74 -17.59 39.93 -24.44
N GLU A 75 -16.73 40.60 -25.20
CA GLU A 75 -15.30 40.25 -25.23
C GLU A 75 -14.59 40.58 -23.90
N MET A 76 -13.69 39.68 -23.49
CA MET A 76 -12.90 39.80 -22.27
C MET A 76 -11.40 39.64 -22.53
N LYS A 77 -10.57 40.27 -21.70
CA LYS A 77 -9.12 40.07 -21.70
C LYS A 77 -8.70 39.34 -20.43
N TYR A 78 -7.95 38.25 -20.59
CA TYR A 78 -7.47 37.40 -19.50
C TYR A 78 -6.04 36.91 -19.78
N SER A 79 -5.30 36.62 -18.72
CA SER A 79 -3.94 36.08 -18.81
C SER A 79 -3.92 34.56 -18.74
N VAL A 80 -2.88 33.94 -19.33
CA VAL A 80 -2.63 32.50 -19.23
C VAL A 80 -2.39 32.08 -17.77
N GLU A 81 -1.79 32.95 -16.96
CA GLU A 81 -1.49 32.69 -15.56
C GLU A 81 -2.77 32.55 -14.72
N ALA A 82 -3.74 33.45 -14.89
CA ALA A 82 -5.03 33.36 -14.20
C ALA A 82 -5.78 32.07 -14.58
N ILE A 83 -5.79 31.71 -15.87
CA ILE A 83 -6.39 30.45 -16.35
C ILE A 83 -5.75 29.24 -15.67
N LYS A 84 -4.41 29.19 -15.69
CA LYS A 84 -3.65 28.08 -15.10
C LYS A 84 -3.97 27.90 -13.61
N SER A 85 -4.02 29.01 -12.86
CA SER A 85 -4.27 28.98 -11.41
C SER A 85 -5.61 28.36 -11.03
N ILE A 86 -6.64 28.53 -11.86
CA ILE A 86 -7.97 27.95 -11.65
C ILE A 86 -8.01 26.50 -12.13
N LYS A 87 -7.46 26.23 -13.32
CA LYS A 87 -7.48 24.90 -13.94
C LYS A 87 -6.77 23.84 -13.09
N GLU A 88 -5.64 24.17 -12.47
CA GLU A 88 -4.88 23.25 -11.61
C GLU A 88 -5.64 22.81 -10.35
N GLN A 89 -6.64 23.58 -9.92
CA GLN A 89 -7.43 23.29 -8.71
C GLN A 89 -8.62 22.37 -8.95
N GLN A 90 -8.87 21.96 -10.21
CA GLN A 90 -9.96 21.05 -10.58
C GLN A 90 -11.34 21.52 -10.08
N ILE A 91 -11.56 22.84 -10.11
CA ILE A 91 -12.81 23.48 -9.68
C ILE A 91 -13.86 23.32 -10.78
N LYS A 92 -15.15 23.13 -10.41
CA LYS A 92 -16.25 23.19 -11.39
C LYS A 92 -16.40 24.60 -11.94
N VAL A 93 -16.39 24.77 -13.26
CA VAL A 93 -16.62 26.07 -13.90
C VAL A 93 -18.00 26.04 -14.55
N ILE A 94 -18.87 26.95 -14.13
CA ILE A 94 -20.18 27.18 -14.75
C ILE A 94 -20.14 28.59 -15.33
N THR A 95 -20.54 28.75 -16.57
CA THR A 95 -20.51 30.06 -17.24
C THR A 95 -21.88 30.35 -17.82
N LEU A 96 -22.46 31.48 -17.43
CA LEU A 96 -23.64 32.05 -18.04
C LEU A 96 -23.18 33.20 -18.94
N ASP A 97 -23.21 32.97 -20.25
CA ASP A 97 -22.99 33.97 -21.28
C ASP A 97 -24.28 34.78 -21.48
N ILE A 98 -24.26 36.02 -21.01
CA ILE A 98 -25.34 36.99 -21.16
C ILE A 98 -25.07 37.99 -22.29
N SER A 99 -24.32 37.60 -23.33
CA SER A 99 -24.11 38.42 -24.51
C SER A 99 -25.17 38.19 -25.59
N ASP A 100 -25.43 39.22 -26.39
CA ASP A 100 -26.21 39.16 -27.63
C ASP A 100 -25.29 39.01 -28.87
N ASP A 101 -24.00 38.73 -28.63
CA ASP A 101 -22.96 38.70 -29.66
C ASP A 101 -22.34 37.31 -29.74
N LYS A 102 -22.38 36.72 -30.93
CA LYS A 102 -21.85 35.38 -31.20
C LYS A 102 -20.34 35.36 -31.41
N ASP A 103 -19.71 36.52 -31.65
CA ASP A 103 -18.27 36.64 -31.93
C ASP A 103 -17.45 36.96 -30.66
N ASN A 104 -17.94 36.54 -29.49
CA ASN A 104 -17.26 36.74 -28.21
C ASN A 104 -16.24 35.61 -27.90
N ASN A 105 -15.46 35.78 -26.82
CA ASN A 105 -14.44 34.80 -26.41
C ASN A 105 -14.75 34.09 -25.07
N ILE A 106 -16.01 34.05 -24.67
CA ILE A 106 -16.49 33.56 -23.38
C ILE A 106 -16.48 32.03 -23.34
N GLU A 107 -17.00 31.36 -24.37
CA GLU A 107 -16.95 29.89 -24.49
C GLU A 107 -15.50 29.39 -24.49
N LYS A 108 -14.60 30.09 -25.20
CA LYS A 108 -13.17 29.81 -25.20
C LYS A 108 -12.55 29.94 -23.81
N LEU A 109 -12.91 30.98 -23.06
CA LEU A 109 -12.45 31.13 -21.67
C LEU A 109 -12.95 29.96 -20.81
N HIS A 110 -14.23 29.59 -20.94
CA HIS A 110 -14.83 28.47 -20.21
C HIS A 110 -14.06 27.17 -20.45
N ASP A 111 -13.81 26.82 -21.71
CA ASP A 111 -13.01 25.65 -22.09
C ASP A 111 -11.57 25.73 -21.55
N GLN A 112 -10.92 26.89 -21.68
CA GLN A 112 -9.55 27.08 -21.20
C GLN A 112 -9.41 26.94 -19.68
N LEU A 113 -10.43 27.35 -18.92
CA LEU A 113 -10.52 27.13 -17.46
C LEU A 113 -10.78 25.66 -17.09
N GLY A 114 -11.02 24.79 -18.06
CA GLY A 114 -11.34 23.36 -17.85
C GLY A 114 -12.82 23.10 -17.60
N GLY A 115 -13.71 24.02 -17.98
CA GLY A 115 -15.15 23.85 -17.89
C GLY A 115 -15.68 22.76 -18.83
N ASN A 116 -16.79 22.13 -18.43
CA ASN A 116 -17.50 21.17 -19.28
C ASN A 116 -18.48 21.93 -20.16
N LEU A 117 -18.56 21.62 -21.46
CA LEU A 117 -19.50 22.27 -22.39
C LEU A 117 -20.96 22.27 -21.87
N ASN A 118 -21.36 21.27 -21.10
CA ASN A 118 -22.69 21.21 -20.47
C ASN A 118 -22.91 22.28 -19.38
N ASP A 119 -21.85 22.84 -18.82
CA ASP A 119 -21.89 23.90 -17.82
C ASP A 119 -21.68 25.29 -18.44
N TYR A 120 -21.58 25.37 -19.78
CA TYR A 120 -21.69 26.60 -20.56
C TYR A 120 -23.16 26.85 -20.93
N ILE A 121 -23.72 27.95 -20.43
CA ILE A 121 -25.12 28.32 -20.60
C ILE A 121 -25.15 29.62 -21.40
N ILE A 122 -25.89 29.61 -22.51
CA ILE A 122 -26.23 30.83 -23.25
C ILE A 122 -27.52 31.37 -22.64
N GLY A 123 -27.47 32.58 -22.09
CA GLY A 123 -28.60 33.22 -21.45
C GLY A 123 -29.72 33.54 -22.43
N THR A 124 -30.97 33.53 -21.94
CA THR A 124 -32.14 33.86 -22.76
C THR A 124 -32.41 35.37 -22.73
N ILE A 125 -31.64 36.11 -23.52
CA ILE A 125 -31.76 37.57 -23.65
C ILE A 125 -32.56 37.91 -24.89
N ASP A 126 -33.52 38.83 -24.74
CA ASP A 126 -34.26 39.43 -25.85
C ASP A 126 -33.93 40.92 -25.96
N GLY A 127 -32.98 41.27 -26.83
CA GLY A 127 -32.71 42.67 -27.22
C GLY A 127 -32.41 43.64 -26.07
N GLY A 128 -31.76 43.17 -25.01
CA GLY A 128 -31.41 43.98 -23.83
C GLY A 128 -32.42 43.93 -22.66
N ASN A 129 -33.49 43.13 -22.76
CA ASN A 129 -34.38 42.84 -21.65
C ASN A 129 -33.97 41.56 -20.91
N TYR A 130 -33.68 41.69 -19.61
CA TYR A 130 -33.34 40.61 -18.70
C TYR A 130 -34.60 39.93 -18.11
N ASN A 131 -35.59 39.62 -18.94
CA ASN A 131 -36.89 39.12 -18.48
C ASN A 131 -36.84 37.64 -18.03
N SER A 132 -35.74 36.93 -18.31
CA SER A 132 -35.60 35.50 -18.05
C SER A 132 -34.55 35.17 -16.97
N VAL A 133 -34.16 36.16 -16.15
CA VAL A 133 -33.11 35.98 -15.11
C VAL A 133 -33.40 34.79 -14.20
N ASP A 134 -34.65 34.60 -13.78
CA ASP A 134 -35.02 33.48 -12.91
C ASP A 134 -34.82 32.12 -13.61
N THR A 135 -35.12 32.04 -14.91
CA THR A 135 -34.93 30.83 -15.72
C THR A 135 -33.44 30.53 -15.93
N ASP A 136 -32.66 31.54 -16.31
CA ASP A 136 -31.22 31.40 -16.53
C ASP A 136 -30.51 31.02 -15.23
N MET A 137 -30.88 31.64 -14.11
CA MET A 137 -30.33 31.31 -12.79
C MET A 137 -30.81 29.95 -12.27
N ALA A 138 -32.02 29.50 -12.63
CA ALA A 138 -32.47 28.15 -12.32
C ALA A 138 -31.64 27.10 -13.08
N GLU A 139 -31.27 27.37 -14.33
CA GLU A 139 -30.38 26.49 -15.09
C GLU A 139 -28.96 26.51 -14.50
N VAL A 140 -28.42 27.67 -14.11
CA VAL A 140 -27.15 27.75 -13.35
C VAL A 140 -27.21 26.93 -12.07
N ALA A 141 -28.29 27.04 -11.29
CA ALA A 141 -28.48 26.27 -10.06
C ALA A 141 -28.56 24.76 -10.34
N LYS A 142 -29.24 24.36 -11.42
CA LYS A 142 -29.29 22.96 -11.87
C LYS A 142 -27.91 22.44 -12.28
N ARG A 143 -27.09 23.25 -12.97
CA ARG A 143 -25.70 22.91 -13.27
C ARG A 143 -24.83 22.89 -12.00
N LEU A 144 -25.08 23.76 -11.02
CA LEU A 144 -24.36 23.72 -9.74
C LEU A 144 -24.67 22.43 -8.96
N LEU A 145 -25.94 22.01 -8.97
CA LEU A 145 -26.40 20.79 -8.31
C LEU A 145 -26.08 19.52 -9.12
N SER A 146 -25.84 19.63 -10.43
CA SER A 146 -25.32 18.51 -11.21
C SER A 146 -23.90 18.25 -10.74
N VAL A 147 -23.75 17.20 -9.94
CA VAL A 147 -22.46 16.78 -9.38
C VAL A 147 -21.46 16.70 -10.54
N ASN A 148 -20.27 17.28 -10.37
CA ASN A 148 -19.13 17.01 -11.24
C ASN A 148 -19.01 15.49 -11.34
N LYS A 149 -19.50 14.89 -12.43
CA LYS A 149 -19.45 13.43 -12.65
C LYS A 149 -18.02 12.89 -12.72
N LYS A 150 -17.02 13.79 -12.65
CA LYS A 150 -15.59 13.52 -12.48
C LYS A 150 -15.06 14.09 -11.17
N LEU A 151 -15.47 13.54 -10.04
CA LEU A 151 -14.58 13.48 -8.87
C LEU A 151 -14.76 12.06 -8.35
N SER A 152 -13.67 11.29 -8.41
CA SER A 152 -13.57 9.97 -7.80
C SER A 152 -14.25 9.99 -6.45
N PHE A 153 -15.24 9.12 -6.25
CA PHE A 153 -15.84 8.97 -4.93
C PHE A 153 -14.72 8.60 -3.95
N ASP A 154 -14.78 9.21 -2.77
CA ASP A 154 -13.90 9.06 -1.61
C ASP A 154 -12.76 8.06 -1.77
N VAL A 155 -11.52 8.54 -1.69
CA VAL A 155 -10.33 7.71 -1.50
C VAL A 155 -10.58 6.80 -0.28
N ILE A 156 -10.84 5.51 -0.52
CA ILE A 156 -11.18 4.55 0.53
C ILE A 156 -9.93 3.85 1.02
N ASN A 157 -9.68 3.95 2.31
CA ASN A 157 -8.56 3.29 2.96
C ASN A 157 -9.08 2.05 3.67
N ALA A 158 -8.90 0.90 3.02
CA ALA A 158 -9.23 -0.39 3.56
C ALA A 158 -8.10 -0.94 4.44
N LYS A 159 -8.48 -1.58 5.55
CA LYS A 159 -7.55 -2.35 6.40
C LYS A 159 -8.13 -3.72 6.64
N LEU A 160 -7.30 -4.75 6.52
CA LEU A 160 -7.65 -6.10 6.97
C LEU A 160 -7.04 -6.32 8.35
N HIS A 161 -7.84 -6.89 9.24
CA HIS A 161 -7.45 -7.29 10.57
C HIS A 161 -7.56 -8.81 10.66
N PHE A 162 -6.50 -9.44 11.14
CA PHE A 162 -6.46 -10.86 11.42
C PHE A 162 -5.99 -11.07 12.85
N ASP A 163 -6.72 -11.91 13.58
CA ASP A 163 -6.29 -12.49 14.84
C ASP A 163 -5.59 -13.82 14.54
N THR A 164 -4.27 -13.83 14.62
CA THR A 164 -3.44 -15.02 14.38
C THR A 164 -3.52 -16.03 15.51
N ASN A 165 -4.08 -15.67 16.67
CA ASN A 165 -4.16 -16.50 17.88
C ASN A 165 -2.79 -17.11 18.26
N THR A 166 -1.69 -16.36 18.01
CA THR A 166 -0.28 -16.77 18.13
C THR A 166 0.13 -18.01 17.31
N ASN A 167 -0.70 -18.46 16.37
CA ASN A 167 -0.43 -19.66 15.58
C ASN A 167 0.30 -19.36 14.27
N PHE A 168 0.43 -18.08 13.90
CA PHE A 168 0.97 -17.65 12.63
C PHE A 168 1.78 -16.36 12.79
N ASP A 169 3.03 -16.37 12.34
CA ASP A 169 3.89 -15.19 12.25
C ASP A 169 3.95 -14.70 10.80
N TYR A 170 3.91 -13.39 10.58
CA TYR A 170 4.07 -12.84 9.23
C TYR A 170 5.51 -12.96 8.71
N ILE A 171 5.64 -13.30 7.42
CA ILE A 171 6.93 -13.36 6.71
C ILE A 171 7.17 -12.02 6.01
N SER A 172 8.07 -11.19 6.55
CA SER A 172 8.41 -9.89 5.98
C SER A 172 8.92 -9.99 4.53
N GLY A 173 8.47 -9.07 3.66
CA GLY A 173 8.84 -9.01 2.24
C GLY A 173 8.10 -10.03 1.35
N SER A 174 7.03 -10.63 1.86
CA SER A 174 6.18 -11.59 1.10
C SER A 174 4.90 -10.97 0.53
N GLU A 175 4.68 -9.69 0.81
CA GLU A 175 3.50 -8.91 0.45
C GLU A 175 3.49 -8.50 -1.04
N SER A 176 2.31 -8.50 -1.63
CA SER A 176 2.06 -7.97 -2.97
C SER A 176 2.09 -6.44 -3.01
N GLU A 177 2.38 -5.84 -4.16
CA GLU A 177 2.54 -4.39 -4.38
C GLU A 177 1.40 -3.50 -3.84
N ARG A 178 0.16 -4.00 -3.82
CA ARG A 178 -1.03 -3.26 -3.36
C ARG A 178 -1.19 -3.15 -1.84
N ILE A 179 -0.22 -3.68 -1.08
CA ILE A 179 -0.16 -3.59 0.39
C ILE A 179 0.83 -2.49 0.75
N LYS A 180 0.34 -1.41 1.38
CA LYS A 180 1.19 -0.29 1.83
C LYS A 180 2.07 -0.70 3.01
N GLU A 181 1.50 -1.48 3.93
CA GLU A 181 2.14 -1.83 5.20
C GLU A 181 1.46 -3.04 5.83
N ILE A 182 2.23 -3.89 6.50
CA ILE A 182 1.74 -4.92 7.41
C ILE A 182 2.31 -4.67 8.80
N ILE A 183 1.44 -4.57 9.80
CA ILE A 183 1.80 -4.42 11.21
C ILE A 183 1.46 -5.71 11.93
N SER A 184 2.45 -6.31 12.59
CA SER A 184 2.27 -7.51 13.42
C SER A 184 2.58 -7.15 14.87
N ASP A 185 1.61 -7.31 15.77
CA ASP A 185 1.76 -7.05 17.20
C ASP A 185 1.03 -8.13 18.01
N GLY A 186 1.82 -9.01 18.64
CA GLY A 186 1.30 -10.18 19.35
C GLY A 186 0.42 -11.06 18.46
N GLU A 187 -0.85 -11.19 18.85
CA GLU A 187 -1.84 -11.97 18.10
C GLU A 187 -2.40 -11.23 16.88
N GLN A 188 -2.20 -9.92 16.77
CA GLN A 188 -2.85 -9.09 15.76
C GLN A 188 -1.96 -8.86 14.54
N LEU A 189 -2.53 -9.08 13.36
CA LEU A 189 -1.93 -8.77 12.08
C LEU A 189 -2.84 -7.80 11.31
N ILE A 190 -2.34 -6.58 11.07
CA ILE A 190 -3.07 -5.52 10.39
C ILE A 190 -2.42 -5.25 9.03
N VAL A 191 -3.18 -5.51 7.96
CA VAL A 191 -2.74 -5.29 6.57
C VAL A 191 -3.40 -4.01 6.05
N LYS A 192 -2.60 -2.97 5.81
CA LYS A 192 -3.06 -1.70 5.24
C LYS A 192 -2.92 -1.73 3.73
N LEU A 193 -4.03 -1.51 3.02
CA LEU A 193 -4.04 -1.51 1.56
C LEU A 193 -3.71 -0.13 0.99
N GLU A 194 -3.32 -0.12 -0.28
CA GLU A 194 -3.40 1.10 -1.08
C GLU A 194 -4.83 1.64 -1.15
N ASP A 195 -4.94 2.94 -1.46
CA ASP A 195 -6.24 3.56 -1.48
C ASP A 195 -7.05 3.11 -2.70
N ILE A 196 -8.30 2.74 -2.47
CA ILE A 196 -9.20 2.29 -3.52
C ILE A 196 -9.91 3.53 -4.08
N VAL A 197 -9.71 3.75 -5.38
CA VAL A 197 -10.30 4.87 -6.11
C VAL A 197 -11.51 4.38 -6.88
N TYR A 198 -12.70 4.86 -6.51
CA TYR A 198 -13.93 4.56 -7.23
C TYR A 198 -14.19 5.60 -8.31
N GLN A 199 -14.45 5.13 -9.52
CA GLN A 199 -14.75 5.95 -10.68
C GLN A 199 -16.22 5.79 -11.06
N TYR A 200 -16.84 6.90 -11.50
CA TYR A 200 -18.20 6.86 -12.02
C TYR A 200 -18.26 5.95 -13.24
N LYS A 201 -19.21 5.01 -13.24
CA LYS A 201 -19.48 4.12 -14.37
C LYS A 201 -20.69 4.58 -15.15
N GLU A 202 -21.85 4.61 -14.51
CA GLU A 202 -23.14 4.89 -15.16
C GLU A 202 -24.20 5.33 -14.16
N THR A 203 -25.39 5.71 -14.65
CA THR A 203 -26.57 5.97 -13.82
C THR A 203 -27.61 4.86 -14.10
N VAL A 204 -27.99 4.10 -13.08
CA VAL A 204 -29.00 3.03 -13.17
C VAL A 204 -30.20 3.39 -12.30
N ASN A 205 -31.40 3.42 -12.87
CA ASN A 205 -32.65 3.76 -12.16
C ASN A 205 -32.60 5.11 -11.40
N GLY A 206 -31.86 6.09 -11.92
CA GLY A 206 -31.68 7.40 -11.28
C GLY A 206 -30.62 7.43 -10.17
N TYR A 207 -29.90 6.33 -9.94
CA TYR A 207 -28.78 6.26 -8.99
C TYR A 207 -27.45 6.15 -9.74
N ASP A 208 -26.47 6.96 -9.35
CA ASP A 208 -25.12 6.89 -9.89
C ASP A 208 -24.38 5.67 -9.33
N VAL A 209 -23.82 4.86 -10.23
CA VAL A 209 -23.04 3.66 -9.94
C VAL A 209 -21.56 3.96 -10.12
N TYR A 210 -20.77 3.60 -9.12
CA TYR A 210 -19.32 3.77 -9.11
C TYR A 210 -18.64 2.40 -8.99
N GLU A 211 -17.56 2.21 -9.75
CA GLU A 211 -16.78 0.97 -9.73
C GLU A 211 -15.29 1.28 -9.58
N SER A 212 -14.56 0.31 -9.04
CA SER A 212 -13.10 0.31 -8.98
C SER A 212 -12.59 -0.98 -9.62
N ASP A 213 -11.38 -0.97 -10.14
CA ASP A 213 -10.74 -2.18 -10.62
C ASP A 213 -10.62 -3.22 -9.49
N SER A 214 -10.90 -4.48 -9.82
CA SER A 214 -10.65 -5.59 -8.90
C SER A 214 -9.16 -5.86 -8.82
N PHE A 215 -8.64 -6.10 -7.62
CA PHE A 215 -7.26 -6.50 -7.42
C PHE A 215 -7.15 -7.60 -6.38
N ILE A 216 -6.09 -8.39 -6.48
CA ILE A 216 -5.76 -9.46 -5.54
C ILE A 216 -4.60 -8.98 -4.68
N ILE A 217 -4.70 -9.21 -3.38
CA ILE A 217 -3.60 -9.01 -2.44
C ILE A 217 -3.12 -10.38 -1.96
N SER A 218 -1.84 -10.47 -1.61
CA SER A 218 -1.30 -11.66 -0.98
C SER A 218 -0.14 -11.29 -0.06
N PHE A 219 0.04 -12.11 0.98
CA PHE A 219 1.17 -12.10 1.89
C PHE A 219 1.32 -13.52 2.44
N ARG A 220 2.45 -13.84 3.06
CA ARG A 220 2.71 -15.17 3.63
C ARG A 220 2.86 -15.09 5.14
N VAL A 221 2.44 -16.16 5.80
CA VAL A 221 2.67 -16.41 7.22
C VAL A 221 3.42 -17.74 7.39
N LYS A 222 4.17 -17.86 8.48
CA LYS A 222 4.81 -19.11 8.93
C LYS A 222 4.18 -19.55 10.24
N ILE A 223 4.27 -20.85 10.52
CA ILE A 223 3.87 -21.40 11.80
C ILE A 223 5.04 -21.23 12.78
N PRO A 224 4.83 -20.62 13.96
CA PRO A 224 5.87 -20.51 14.98
C PRO A 224 6.32 -21.90 15.46
N TYR A 225 7.58 -21.98 15.89
CA TYR A 225 8.17 -23.20 16.41
C TYR A 225 7.33 -23.85 17.53
N GLY A 226 7.20 -25.18 17.49
CA GLY A 226 6.53 -25.96 18.54
C GLY A 226 5.00 -25.95 18.48
N LYS A 227 4.38 -25.24 17.54
CA LYS A 227 2.92 -25.28 17.32
C LYS A 227 2.52 -26.55 16.55
N ARG A 228 1.48 -27.24 17.02
CA ARG A 228 0.97 -28.50 16.44
C ARG A 228 -0.55 -28.61 16.54
N GLY A 229 -1.11 -29.60 15.86
CA GLY A 229 -2.54 -29.88 15.85
C GLY A 229 -3.30 -28.94 14.91
N GLN A 230 -4.55 -28.67 15.25
CA GLN A 230 -5.40 -27.83 14.42
C GLN A 230 -5.18 -26.34 14.74
N LEU A 231 -4.36 -25.68 13.93
CA LEU A 231 -4.02 -24.27 14.04
C LEU A 231 -5.06 -23.41 13.31
N LYS A 232 -5.55 -22.38 14.01
CA LYS A 232 -6.63 -21.50 13.52
C LYS A 232 -6.32 -20.06 13.87
N PHE A 233 -6.78 -19.16 13.02
CA PHE A 233 -6.99 -17.76 13.38
C PHE A 233 -8.14 -17.65 14.40
N GLY A 234 -8.27 -16.51 15.07
CA GLY A 234 -9.36 -16.21 15.98
C GLY A 234 -10.71 -16.39 15.29
N LYS A 235 -11.69 -17.01 15.94
CA LYS A 235 -12.97 -17.33 15.29
C LYS A 235 -13.92 -16.13 15.31
N ASN A 236 -14.53 -15.78 14.19
CA ASN A 236 -15.67 -14.86 14.18
C ASN A 236 -16.91 -15.56 14.76
N ASN A 237 -17.63 -14.90 15.67
CA ASN A 237 -18.88 -15.38 16.25
C ASN A 237 -19.97 -14.32 16.10
N GLU A 238 -20.81 -14.50 15.08
CA GLU A 238 -21.90 -13.56 14.77
C GLU A 238 -22.95 -13.51 15.88
N GLU A 239 -23.27 -14.64 16.52
CA GLU A 239 -24.27 -14.71 17.61
C GLU A 239 -23.85 -13.88 18.83
N GLN A 240 -22.54 -13.76 19.06
CA GLN A 240 -21.97 -12.99 20.17
C GLN A 240 -21.43 -11.62 19.74
N SER A 241 -21.62 -11.23 18.47
CA SER A 241 -21.06 -9.99 17.91
C SER A 241 -19.53 -9.86 18.06
N ILE A 242 -18.81 -10.98 18.07
CA ILE A 242 -17.34 -11.02 18.15
C ILE A 242 -16.80 -11.16 16.72
N ILE A 243 -16.04 -10.16 16.26
CA ILE A 243 -15.41 -10.16 14.93
C ILE A 243 -13.91 -9.99 15.11
N ASN A 244 -13.18 -11.12 15.00
CA ASN A 244 -11.74 -11.20 15.18
C ASN A 244 -10.97 -10.99 13.87
N ASN A 245 -11.51 -11.48 12.75
CA ASN A 245 -10.94 -11.25 11.41
C ASN A 245 -11.93 -10.50 10.53
N TYR A 246 -11.52 -9.35 10.02
CA TYR A 246 -12.41 -8.48 9.24
C TYR A 246 -11.67 -7.53 8.33
N ILE A 247 -12.37 -7.05 7.31
CA ILE A 247 -11.99 -5.85 6.58
C ILE A 247 -12.80 -4.68 7.10
N ILE A 248 -12.14 -3.55 7.32
CA ILE A 248 -12.76 -2.27 7.64
C ILE A 248 -12.51 -1.27 6.52
N TYR A 249 -13.60 -0.69 6.02
CA TYR A 249 -13.59 0.43 5.09
C TYR A 249 -13.90 1.70 5.86
N ASN A 250 -12.92 2.59 5.95
CA ASN A 250 -13.12 3.90 6.55
C ASN A 250 -13.72 4.86 5.50
N LYS A 251 -14.58 5.77 5.95
CA LYS A 251 -15.13 6.92 5.20
C LYS A 251 -16.25 6.65 4.18
N PHE A 252 -16.76 5.44 4.02
CA PHE A 252 -17.96 5.26 3.21
C PHE A 252 -19.14 5.99 3.90
N ASN A 253 -19.63 7.11 3.35
CA ASN A 253 -20.70 7.93 3.94
C ASN A 253 -20.48 8.31 5.43
N LYS A 254 -19.24 8.65 5.83
CA LYS A 254 -18.85 8.96 7.23
C LYS A 254 -19.11 7.82 8.23
N LYS A 255 -19.30 6.60 7.75
CA LYS A 255 -19.47 5.40 8.57
C LYS A 255 -18.32 4.44 8.29
N ASN A 256 -17.98 3.65 9.31
CA ASN A 256 -17.08 2.52 9.15
C ASN A 256 -17.92 1.30 8.79
N PHE A 257 -17.54 0.63 7.71
CA PHE A 257 -18.16 -0.63 7.32
C PHE A 257 -17.18 -1.76 7.64
N ILE A 258 -17.63 -2.69 8.47
CA ILE A 258 -16.87 -3.86 8.87
C ILE A 258 -17.51 -5.07 8.20
N LYS A 259 -16.69 -5.90 7.57
CA LYS A 259 -17.13 -7.18 7.00
C LYS A 259 -16.22 -8.29 7.50
N ALA A 260 -16.80 -9.34 8.06
CA ALA A 260 -16.07 -10.52 8.50
C ALA A 260 -15.32 -11.17 7.33
N ILE A 261 -14.15 -11.73 7.63
CA ILE A 261 -13.33 -12.50 6.69
C ILE A 261 -13.24 -13.93 7.18
N ASP A 262 -13.43 -14.88 6.26
CA ASP A 262 -13.18 -16.29 6.52
C ASP A 262 -11.69 -16.58 6.48
N THR A 263 -11.22 -17.33 7.47
CA THR A 263 -9.81 -17.69 7.63
C THR A 263 -9.62 -19.20 7.54
N PRO A 264 -8.51 -19.68 6.94
CA PRO A 264 -8.25 -21.10 6.82
C PRO A 264 -7.96 -21.76 8.18
N ILE A 265 -8.16 -23.08 8.22
CA ILE A 265 -7.72 -23.96 9.30
C ILE A 265 -6.56 -24.79 8.78
N VAL A 266 -5.43 -24.79 9.48
CA VAL A 266 -4.24 -25.54 9.11
C VAL A 266 -4.07 -26.69 10.09
N ASN A 267 -4.09 -27.93 9.59
CA ASN A 267 -3.85 -29.11 10.42
C ASN A 267 -2.38 -29.50 10.34
N MET A 268 -1.66 -29.35 11.44
CA MET A 268 -0.27 -29.79 11.61
C MET A 268 -0.24 -31.11 12.36
N LEU A 269 0.01 -32.20 11.64
CA LEU A 269 0.05 -33.54 12.22
C LEU A 269 1.33 -33.79 13.04
N GLU A 270 2.42 -33.06 12.76
CA GLU A 270 3.70 -33.19 13.47
C GLU A 270 4.34 -31.80 13.70
N GLU A 271 5.31 -31.73 14.61
CA GLU A 271 5.97 -30.48 15.02
C GLU A 271 6.85 -29.90 13.89
N TYR A 272 6.80 -28.57 13.72
CA TYR A 272 7.63 -27.84 12.77
C TYR A 272 8.88 -27.28 13.47
N TYR A 273 10.05 -27.57 12.90
CA TYR A 273 11.36 -27.14 13.34
C TYR A 273 11.88 -26.04 12.43
N GLU A 274 12.31 -24.92 13.00
CA GLU A 274 13.03 -23.89 12.25
C GLU A 274 14.49 -24.35 12.09
N ILE A 275 14.85 -24.65 10.84
CA ILE A 275 16.17 -25.20 10.49
C ILE A 275 16.90 -24.19 9.61
N SER A 276 18.11 -23.81 10.02
CA SER A 276 19.07 -23.13 9.17
C SER A 276 20.03 -24.16 8.58
N HIS A 277 20.32 -24.07 7.29
CA HIS A 277 21.23 -25.01 6.62
C HIS A 277 21.95 -24.30 5.48
N GLY A 278 23.28 -24.35 5.49
CA GLY A 278 24.09 -23.58 4.55
C GLY A 278 25.58 -23.67 4.83
N ILE A 279 26.33 -22.69 4.33
CA ILE A 279 27.79 -22.60 4.49
C ILE A 279 28.10 -22.08 5.89
N TYR A 280 28.93 -22.81 6.62
CA TYR A 280 29.38 -22.42 7.95
C TYR A 280 30.45 -21.32 7.85
N ASN A 281 30.22 -20.18 8.49
CA ASN A 281 31.18 -19.06 8.55
C ASN A 281 31.68 -18.78 9.97
N GLY A 282 31.63 -19.77 10.87
CA GLY A 282 32.10 -19.63 12.24
C GLY A 282 31.06 -19.12 13.24
N ILE A 283 31.56 -18.71 14.40
CA ILE A 283 30.79 -18.12 15.50
C ILE A 283 31.23 -16.67 15.67
N LYS A 284 30.26 -15.75 15.72
CA LYS A 284 30.52 -14.32 15.94
C LYS A 284 29.47 -13.76 16.89
N ASP A 285 29.91 -12.99 17.88
CA ASP A 285 29.04 -12.35 18.88
C ASP A 285 28.09 -13.36 19.55
N ASP A 286 28.64 -14.51 19.99
CA ASP A 286 27.92 -15.65 20.57
C ASP A 286 26.78 -16.21 19.70
N LYS A 287 26.87 -16.04 18.38
CA LYS A 287 25.91 -16.58 17.41
C LYS A 287 26.61 -17.34 16.31
N ILE A 288 25.94 -18.39 15.84
CA ILE A 288 26.40 -19.15 14.69
C ILE A 288 26.06 -18.41 13.41
N ILE A 289 27.03 -18.32 12.51
CA ILE A 289 26.85 -17.67 11.22
C ILE A 289 26.75 -18.75 10.14
N ILE A 290 25.52 -19.00 9.67
CA ILE A 290 25.24 -19.88 8.54
C ILE A 290 24.76 -19.02 7.37
N ASP A 291 25.46 -19.10 6.24
CA ASP A 291 24.96 -18.48 5.01
C ASP A 291 24.09 -19.47 4.23
N GLU A 292 22.78 -19.23 4.27
CA GLU A 292 21.76 -20.03 3.59
C GLU A 292 21.61 -19.70 2.09
N LYS A 293 22.34 -18.68 1.59
CA LYS A 293 22.29 -18.33 0.17
C LYS A 293 23.13 -19.27 -0.67
N GLU A 294 22.65 -19.55 -1.87
CA GLU A 294 23.44 -20.27 -2.87
C GLU A 294 24.71 -19.48 -3.24
N ARG A 295 25.86 -20.16 -3.20
CA ARG A 295 27.16 -19.61 -3.60
C ARG A 295 27.86 -20.47 -4.63
N GLU A 296 28.79 -19.84 -5.33
CA GLU A 296 29.66 -20.46 -6.33
C GLU A 296 31.04 -20.74 -5.74
N PHE A 297 31.54 -21.96 -5.97
CA PHE A 297 32.87 -22.42 -5.54
C PHE A 297 33.59 -23.12 -6.70
N LEU A 298 34.92 -23.13 -6.67
CA LEU A 298 35.69 -23.92 -7.63
C LEU A 298 35.48 -25.42 -7.38
N VAL A 299 35.46 -26.20 -8.46
CA VAL A 299 35.61 -27.66 -8.38
C VAL A 299 36.89 -27.99 -7.59
N GLY A 300 36.80 -28.99 -6.71
CA GLY A 300 37.86 -29.39 -5.78
C GLY A 300 37.84 -28.63 -4.45
N THR A 301 37.02 -27.60 -4.28
CA THR A 301 36.92 -26.86 -3.01
C THR A 301 36.28 -27.74 -1.94
N ASN A 302 36.89 -27.77 -0.76
CA ASN A 302 36.28 -28.31 0.44
C ASN A 302 35.42 -27.22 1.10
N VAL A 303 34.12 -27.47 1.21
CA VAL A 303 33.17 -26.52 1.78
C VAL A 303 32.69 -27.03 3.13
N ASN A 304 32.80 -26.18 4.14
CA ASN A 304 32.30 -26.45 5.48
C ASN A 304 30.81 -26.07 5.53
N PHE A 305 29.96 -27.04 5.79
CA PHE A 305 28.53 -26.82 5.96
C PHE A 305 28.13 -26.91 7.42
N ALA A 306 27.06 -26.19 7.75
CA ALA A 306 26.38 -26.31 9.02
C ALA A 306 24.87 -26.39 8.80
N ALA A 307 24.23 -27.22 9.61
CA ALA A 307 22.81 -27.12 9.89
C ALA A 307 22.61 -26.83 11.36
N SER A 308 21.68 -25.95 11.71
CA SER A 308 21.32 -25.68 13.09
C SER A 308 19.81 -25.67 13.29
N LEU A 309 19.41 -26.09 14.48
CA LEU A 309 18.01 -26.13 14.91
C LEU A 309 17.92 -26.12 16.43
N GLU A 310 16.75 -25.75 16.93
CA GLU A 310 16.41 -25.86 18.35
C GLU A 310 15.56 -27.12 18.59
N VAL A 311 15.90 -27.90 19.61
CA VAL A 311 15.21 -29.15 19.97
C VAL A 311 15.05 -29.26 21.48
N GLU A 312 13.91 -29.82 21.89
CA GLU A 312 13.60 -30.09 23.30
C GLU A 312 13.32 -31.58 23.52
N LYS A 313 12.71 -32.25 22.54
CA LYS A 313 12.31 -33.65 22.63
C LYS A 313 13.23 -34.56 21.83
N SER A 314 13.08 -35.85 22.08
CA SER A 314 13.73 -36.89 21.29
C SER A 314 13.29 -36.80 19.83
N GLU A 315 14.26 -36.63 18.93
CA GLU A 315 14.02 -36.46 17.51
C GLU A 315 15.11 -37.12 16.66
N LYS A 316 14.71 -37.57 15.47
CA LYS A 316 15.64 -38.12 14.49
C LYS A 316 16.02 -37.06 13.46
N ILE A 317 17.30 -36.70 13.44
CA ILE A 317 17.89 -35.83 12.44
C ILE A 317 18.43 -36.69 11.30
N ILE A 318 18.08 -36.33 10.08
CA ILE A 318 18.52 -37.00 8.85
C ILE A 318 19.27 -35.98 8.00
N LEU A 319 20.50 -36.32 7.61
CA LEU A 319 21.29 -35.57 6.63
C LEU A 319 21.43 -36.43 5.37
N ASP A 320 20.90 -35.91 4.27
CA ASP A 320 20.94 -36.49 2.93
C ASP A 320 21.88 -35.64 2.08
N LEU A 321 23.01 -36.22 1.67
CA LEU A 321 24.05 -35.51 0.93
C LEU A 321 23.87 -35.79 -0.56
N ASP A 322 24.20 -34.80 -1.40
CA ASP A 322 24.23 -35.02 -2.84
C ASP A 322 25.22 -36.18 -3.16
N LYS A 323 24.98 -36.94 -4.23
CA LYS A 323 25.85 -38.06 -4.60
C LYS A 323 27.07 -37.62 -5.41
N LYS A 324 27.03 -36.38 -5.92
CA LYS A 324 28.05 -35.81 -6.81
C LYS A 324 29.27 -35.26 -6.07
N GLY A 325 29.23 -35.23 -4.74
CA GLY A 325 30.31 -34.71 -3.90
C GLY A 325 30.84 -35.78 -2.96
N VAL A 326 31.97 -35.48 -2.33
CA VAL A 326 32.68 -36.41 -1.45
C VAL A 326 32.73 -35.82 -0.05
N LEU A 327 32.17 -36.55 0.90
CA LEU A 327 32.26 -36.20 2.31
C LEU A 327 33.68 -36.50 2.83
N ASN A 328 34.31 -35.52 3.48
CA ASN A 328 35.68 -35.62 3.96
C ASN A 328 35.81 -36.18 5.38
N SER A 329 34.76 -36.07 6.19
CA SER A 329 34.70 -36.56 7.57
C SER A 329 33.26 -36.91 7.94
N THR A 330 33.06 -37.82 8.90
CA THR A 330 31.73 -38.09 9.45
C THR A 330 31.10 -36.78 9.96
N PRO A 331 29.82 -36.49 9.67
CA PRO A 331 29.16 -35.31 10.20
C PRO A 331 29.11 -35.39 11.73
N THR A 332 29.48 -34.31 12.40
CA THR A 332 29.55 -34.25 13.86
C THR A 332 28.46 -33.33 14.40
N VAL A 333 27.84 -33.75 15.50
CA VAL A 333 26.74 -33.05 16.15
C VAL A 333 27.24 -32.38 17.43
N TYR A 334 26.93 -31.10 17.57
CA TYR A 334 27.32 -30.26 18.69
C TYR A 334 26.10 -29.61 19.35
N GLU A 335 26.22 -29.36 20.64
CA GLU A 335 25.39 -28.43 21.40
C GLU A 335 26.08 -27.06 21.43
N PHE A 336 25.34 -26.00 21.11
CA PHE A 336 25.83 -24.62 21.22
C PHE A 336 25.46 -24.01 22.56
N ILE A 337 26.47 -23.62 23.34
CA ILE A 337 26.28 -23.05 24.68
C ILE A 337 27.17 -21.83 24.80
N ASN A 338 26.58 -20.64 24.91
CA ASN A 338 27.28 -19.37 25.19
C ASN A 338 28.54 -19.18 24.33
N GLY A 339 28.38 -19.23 23.00
CA GLY A 339 29.49 -19.06 22.06
C GLY A 339 30.39 -20.28 21.87
N ASN A 340 30.17 -21.39 22.57
CA ASN A 340 31.02 -22.58 22.52
C ASN A 340 30.30 -23.80 21.93
N LEU A 341 31.08 -24.67 21.28
CA LEU A 341 30.62 -25.95 20.76
C LEU A 341 30.99 -27.08 21.72
N LYS A 342 29.98 -27.80 22.21
CA LYS A 342 30.17 -29.03 22.97
C LYS A 342 29.77 -30.21 22.11
N GLU A 343 30.71 -31.09 21.81
CA GLU A 343 30.43 -32.27 21.01
C GLU A 343 29.44 -33.21 21.72
N LEU A 344 28.43 -33.66 20.99
CA LEU A 344 27.46 -34.65 21.44
C LEU A 344 27.70 -36.03 20.80
N GLY A 345 28.32 -36.06 19.62
CA GLY A 345 28.75 -37.28 18.94
C GLY A 345 28.70 -37.16 17.42
N GLU A 346 28.97 -38.27 16.73
CA GLU A 346 28.94 -38.35 15.27
C GLU A 346 27.61 -38.91 14.74
N MET A 347 27.23 -38.52 13.53
CA MET A 347 26.08 -39.10 12.84
C MET A 347 26.40 -40.50 12.30
N THR A 348 25.48 -41.44 12.45
CA THR A 348 25.61 -42.81 11.93
C THR A 348 25.16 -42.88 10.47
N LYS A 349 25.96 -43.48 9.60
CA LYS A 349 25.60 -43.71 8.19
C LYS A 349 24.76 -44.99 8.03
N ASP A 350 23.61 -44.88 7.37
CA ASP A 350 22.79 -46.02 6.93
C ASP A 350 22.11 -45.68 5.58
N ASN A 351 22.13 -46.63 4.63
CA ASN A 351 21.57 -46.46 3.27
C ASN A 351 21.86 -45.08 2.63
N GLU A 352 23.14 -44.69 2.60
CA GLU A 352 23.65 -43.43 2.03
C GLU A 352 23.24 -42.13 2.76
N LYS A 353 22.44 -42.22 3.82
CA LYS A 353 22.06 -41.07 4.66
C LYS A 353 22.76 -41.14 6.01
N PHE A 354 22.86 -39.98 6.65
CA PHE A 354 23.42 -39.84 7.99
C PHE A 354 22.31 -39.55 8.99
N TYR A 355 22.40 -40.18 10.15
CA TYR A 355 21.36 -40.14 11.17
C TYR A 355 21.92 -39.79 12.53
N TYR A 356 21.18 -38.97 13.28
CA TYR A 356 21.45 -38.74 14.69
C TYR A 356 20.13 -38.71 15.45
N ASN A 357 20.04 -39.48 16.52
CA ASN A 357 18.89 -39.44 17.41
C ASN A 357 19.24 -38.53 18.59
N VAL A 358 18.62 -37.36 18.61
CA VAL A 358 18.72 -36.44 19.74
C VAL A 358 17.98 -37.03 20.92
N GLN A 359 18.55 -36.93 22.12
CA GLN A 359 17.88 -37.36 23.34
C GLN A 359 16.87 -36.30 23.80
N GLU A 360 15.84 -36.72 24.54
CA GLU A 360 14.92 -35.78 25.18
C GLU A 360 15.66 -34.94 26.24
N TYR A 361 15.39 -33.64 26.25
CA TYR A 361 15.98 -32.68 27.16
C TYR A 361 14.88 -32.01 27.99
N HIS A 362 15.22 -31.60 29.22
CA HIS A 362 14.31 -30.85 30.09
C HIS A 362 14.14 -29.38 29.70
N GLU A 363 14.98 -28.90 28.79
CA GLU A 363 14.99 -27.53 28.30
C GLU A 363 15.43 -27.53 26.83
N LYS A 364 15.10 -26.45 26.11
CA LYS A 364 15.47 -26.32 24.71
C LYS A 364 16.99 -26.22 24.55
N ARG A 365 17.51 -26.92 23.55
CA ARG A 365 18.93 -26.93 23.21
C ARG A 365 19.13 -26.58 21.75
N TYR A 366 20.19 -25.81 21.50
CA TYR A 366 20.57 -25.43 20.15
C TYR A 366 21.59 -26.43 19.63
N ILE A 367 21.17 -27.20 18.62
CA ILE A 367 21.96 -28.28 18.02
C ILE A 367 22.53 -27.80 16.70
N ILE A 368 23.76 -28.23 16.43
CA ILE A 368 24.49 -27.93 15.21
C ILE A 368 25.05 -29.21 14.64
N ILE A 369 24.89 -29.41 13.34
CA ILE A 369 25.54 -30.48 12.58
C ILE A 369 26.58 -29.82 11.69
N LEU A 370 27.85 -30.17 11.87
CA LEU A 370 28.97 -29.70 11.04
C LEU A 370 29.46 -30.84 10.15
N TYR A 371 29.70 -30.54 8.87
CA TYR A 371 30.26 -31.51 7.93
C TYR A 371 31.02 -30.84 6.79
N ASN A 372 32.05 -31.53 6.30
CA ASN A 372 32.97 -31.02 5.28
C ASN A 372 32.81 -31.79 3.98
N TYR A 373 32.57 -31.08 2.89
CA TYR A 373 32.09 -31.68 1.67
C TYR A 373 32.84 -31.13 0.44
N THR A 374 33.53 -32.01 -0.27
CA THR A 374 34.33 -31.69 -1.47
C THR A 374 33.50 -31.81 -2.74
N LEU A 375 33.62 -30.80 -3.61
CA LEU A 375 32.95 -30.75 -4.91
C LEU A 375 33.82 -31.42 -5.97
N VAL A 376 33.41 -32.56 -6.54
CA VAL A 376 34.30 -33.38 -7.39
C VAL A 376 33.95 -33.45 -8.87
N ASP A 377 32.87 -32.80 -9.33
CA ASP A 377 32.32 -33.02 -10.66
C ASP A 377 32.65 -31.88 -11.64
N ASP A 378 33.08 -32.21 -12.86
CA ASP A 378 33.82 -31.33 -13.80
C ASP A 378 32.96 -30.39 -14.66
N VAL A 379 31.65 -30.33 -14.42
CA VAL A 379 30.69 -29.48 -15.14
C VAL A 379 30.04 -28.52 -14.15
N ILE A 380 29.56 -27.36 -14.60
CA ILE A 380 28.77 -26.46 -13.76
C ILE A 380 27.55 -27.22 -13.25
N ILE A 381 27.63 -27.68 -12.00
CA ILE A 381 26.63 -28.55 -11.41
C ILE A 381 26.22 -27.96 -10.06
N ARG A 382 24.90 -27.97 -9.86
CA ARG A 382 24.28 -27.65 -8.58
C ARG A 382 24.34 -28.86 -7.66
N TYR A 383 24.81 -28.64 -6.44
CA TYR A 383 24.80 -29.60 -5.34
C TYR A 383 23.70 -29.22 -4.37
N THR A 384 22.95 -30.21 -3.89
CA THR A 384 21.87 -30.00 -2.92
C THR A 384 22.00 -30.99 -1.77
N ASN A 385 22.41 -30.50 -0.61
CA ASN A 385 22.36 -31.27 0.63
C ASN A 385 21.08 -30.93 1.37
N ASN A 386 20.49 -31.90 2.05
CA ASN A 386 19.21 -31.72 2.74
C ASN A 386 19.26 -32.23 4.17
N ILE A 387 18.75 -31.43 5.10
CA ILE A 387 18.48 -31.84 6.48
C ILE A 387 16.98 -32.05 6.63
N THR A 388 16.60 -33.09 7.36
CA THR A 388 15.21 -33.38 7.73
C THR A 388 15.14 -33.71 9.22
N VAL A 389 14.19 -33.08 9.92
CA VAL A 389 13.88 -33.32 11.34
C VAL A 389 12.36 -33.26 11.51
N GLY A 390 11.75 -34.36 11.98
CA GLY A 390 10.30 -34.55 11.89
C GLY A 390 9.78 -34.32 10.46
N ASN A 391 8.78 -33.45 10.32
CA ASN A 391 8.24 -33.02 9.02
C ASN A 391 8.94 -31.79 8.42
N SER A 392 9.99 -31.29 9.05
CA SER A 392 10.70 -30.09 8.60
C SER A 392 11.92 -30.46 7.80
N SER A 393 12.17 -29.72 6.72
CA SER A 393 13.33 -29.97 5.87
C SER A 393 13.90 -28.68 5.32
N LYS A 394 15.23 -28.62 5.22
CA LYS A 394 15.96 -27.46 4.72
C LYS A 394 17.12 -27.90 3.85
N MET A 395 17.15 -27.34 2.65
CA MET A 395 18.22 -27.57 1.68
C MET A 395 19.32 -26.53 1.83
N ALA A 396 20.56 -26.98 1.67
CA ALA A 396 21.71 -26.14 1.41
C ALA A 396 22.17 -26.41 -0.03
N THR A 397 22.16 -25.38 -0.87
CA THR A 397 22.53 -25.49 -2.28
C THR A 397 23.77 -24.69 -2.60
N LEU A 398 24.65 -25.25 -3.42
CA LEU A 398 25.78 -24.54 -3.99
C LEU A 398 25.95 -24.87 -5.46
N ARG A 399 26.79 -24.09 -6.13
CA ARG A 399 27.22 -24.33 -7.51
C ARG A 399 28.72 -24.54 -7.55
N ALA A 400 29.16 -25.61 -8.18
CA ALA A 400 30.55 -25.76 -8.56
C ALA A 400 30.79 -25.12 -9.93
N ILE A 401 31.88 -24.37 -10.08
CA ILE A 401 32.32 -23.78 -11.34
C ILE A 401 33.74 -24.27 -11.66
N LYS A 402 33.99 -24.56 -12.94
CA LYS A 402 35.34 -24.89 -13.41
C LYS A 402 36.16 -23.61 -13.49
N GLY A 403 37.36 -23.63 -12.91
CA GLY A 403 38.28 -22.49 -13.01
C GLY A 403 38.72 -22.30 -14.47
N ASN A 404 38.48 -21.11 -15.02
CA ASN A 404 39.20 -20.62 -16.18
C ASN A 404 40.18 -19.55 -15.68
N GLU A 405 41.29 -19.32 -16.37
CA GLU A 405 42.38 -18.42 -15.91
C GLU A 405 41.91 -16.99 -15.57
N GLU A 406 40.74 -16.55 -16.05
CA GLU A 406 40.12 -15.25 -15.75
C GLU A 406 39.21 -15.20 -14.50
N SER A 407 38.80 -16.34 -13.91
CA SER A 407 37.85 -16.37 -12.79
C SER A 407 38.49 -16.38 -11.40
N GLN A 408 39.82 -16.35 -11.29
CA GLN A 408 40.53 -16.43 -10.01
C GLN A 408 40.39 -15.17 -9.12
N GLU A 409 39.97 -14.02 -9.65
CA GLU A 409 39.85 -12.77 -8.86
C GLU A 409 38.57 -12.66 -8.01
N LYS A 410 37.55 -13.52 -8.22
CA LYS A 410 36.25 -13.42 -7.52
C LYS A 410 35.94 -14.56 -6.55
N ILE A 411 36.86 -15.49 -6.35
CA ILE A 411 36.58 -16.73 -5.63
C ILE A 411 37.14 -16.62 -4.22
N LYS A 412 36.25 -16.64 -3.22
CA LYS A 412 36.66 -16.75 -1.82
C LYS A 412 37.36 -18.09 -1.60
N LEU A 413 38.65 -18.04 -1.26
CA LEU A 413 39.34 -19.19 -0.67
C LEU A 413 38.72 -19.48 0.71
N PRO A 414 38.56 -20.75 1.09
CA PRO A 414 38.11 -21.11 2.44
C PRO A 414 39.11 -20.59 3.48
N ASP A 415 38.60 -20.02 4.56
CA ASP A 415 39.44 -19.68 5.72
C ASP A 415 39.99 -20.98 6.31
N LEU A 416 41.32 -21.05 6.39
CA LEU A 416 42.08 -22.18 6.89
C LEU A 416 42.31 -22.09 8.41
N PHE A 417 41.37 -21.56 9.21
CA PHE A 417 41.44 -21.61 10.67
C PHE A 417 40.05 -21.62 11.32
#